data_AF-A0A2E0Y0M0-F1
#
_entry.id   AF-A0A2E0Y0M0-F1
#
_cell.length_a   1.000
_cell.length_b   1.000
_cell.length_c   1.000
_cell.angle_alpha   90.00
_cell.angle_beta   90.00
_cell.angle_gamma   90.00
#
_symmetry.space_group_name_H-M   'P 1'
#
loop_
_entity.id
_entity.type
_entity.pdbx_description
1 polymer ?
#
loop_
_entity_poly.entity_id
_entity_poly.type
_entity_poly.pdbx_seq_one_letter_code
_entity_poly.pdbx_strand_id
1 'polypeptide(L)'
;MTLQSTTCLLLAAISTTAAAELETNNPLHLTPDATYYKMLPAGNGGVIALGEIKDASNKTDIGISRITPDMSTAWTQVLSGTNGQNDWLLDACSMNDGSFVVLSRIEDEDDAGWIDRKLVIAKFTSDGVLQWSSSFDDSGLTGSWESPHKARLAVGPDGRICMVENILYESLQVRSLASNGQLQWTHSVDNLEFGTEMALSIEMNAAGDTLIGGLFSHQGDTPDAGHFYTSLSSSGSVNWTQYISPEGFGLSELSFINVDSEGNWITSGTLSGGSWIGSAYAARLTPAGTLDWMTHYVSPEDNSMMVMDTELTNDDELVLGGFCWSPLRGVFSMKIDKNGAINWVNENQLLLGDDDHTIRSIAVHDDGRIEMAGSYNQLTDDGNDRMQLSVTMSKDGNVTDISTWNPSADADSNNDVVVDSQDQIYTCGQANTTGVAFQFEGSVMRINSCPADVSGDDNVTVTDLLMMLAAYGTDHSGADLNNDGMVDVSDVLIILDNWNGCTA
;
A
#
# COMPACT_ATOMS: atom_id res chain seq x y z
N MET A 1 -33.14 48.95 2.79
CA MET A 1 -32.03 48.19 2.21
C MET A 1 -31.39 47.46 3.37
N THR A 2 -31.50 46.14 3.41
CA THR A 2 -31.20 45.31 4.59
C THR A 2 -29.75 44.89 4.61
N LEU A 3 -29.09 45.03 5.77
CA LEU A 3 -27.96 44.16 6.09
C LEU A 3 -28.51 42.78 6.43
N GLN A 4 -27.85 41.72 5.96
CA GLN A 4 -27.92 40.40 6.59
C GLN A 4 -26.51 40.01 7.06
N SER A 5 -26.46 39.32 8.20
CA SER A 5 -25.23 38.81 8.79
C SER A 5 -24.83 37.52 8.08
N THR A 6 -23.61 37.47 7.54
CA THR A 6 -22.97 36.19 7.23
C THR A 6 -22.53 35.56 8.56
N THR A 7 -23.02 34.38 8.88
CA THR A 7 -22.60 33.66 10.09
C THR A 7 -21.17 33.17 9.88
N CYS A 8 -20.22 33.67 10.67
CA CYS A 8 -18.89 33.07 10.73
C CYS A 8 -19.02 31.75 11.50
N LEU A 9 -18.75 30.61 10.84
CA LEU A 9 -18.56 29.36 11.57
C LEU A 9 -17.23 29.46 12.31
N LEU A 10 -17.29 29.25 13.63
CA LEU A 10 -16.10 29.18 14.46
C LEU A 10 -15.51 27.78 14.30
N LEU A 11 -14.51 27.64 13.42
CA LEU A 11 -13.70 26.43 13.42
C LEU A 11 -12.99 26.35 14.78
N ALA A 12 -13.20 25.26 15.51
CA ALA A 12 -12.54 25.04 16.78
C ALA A 12 -11.09 24.64 16.50
N ALA A 13 -10.18 25.62 16.54
CA ALA A 13 -8.75 25.33 16.53
C ALA A 13 -8.41 24.53 17.79
N ILE A 14 -8.20 23.22 17.63
CA ILE A 14 -7.56 22.38 18.64
C ILE A 14 -6.13 22.91 18.73
N SER A 15 -5.80 23.59 19.82
CA SER A 15 -4.45 24.06 20.07
C SER A 15 -3.61 22.87 20.53
N THR A 16 -2.98 22.19 19.58
CA THR A 16 -1.98 21.16 19.88
C THR A 16 -0.85 21.79 20.69
N THR A 17 -0.74 21.37 21.95
CA THR A 17 0.56 21.34 22.63
C THR A 17 1.50 20.44 21.84
N ALA A 18 2.81 20.69 21.94
CA ALA A 18 3.81 19.87 21.25
C ALA A 18 3.56 18.38 21.55
N ALA A 19 3.52 17.55 20.52
CA ALA A 19 3.24 16.13 20.67
C ALA A 19 4.30 15.51 21.61
N ALA A 20 3.83 14.91 22.70
CA ALA A 20 4.61 13.86 23.34
C ALA A 20 4.69 12.70 22.33
N GLU A 21 5.84 12.04 22.25
CA GLU A 21 6.08 10.98 21.28
C GLU A 21 5.13 9.81 21.56
N LEU A 22 4.24 9.55 20.60
CA LEU A 22 3.23 8.49 20.68
C LEU A 22 3.89 7.12 20.41
N GLU A 23 4.78 6.70 21.32
CA GLU A 23 5.30 5.34 21.39
C GLU A 23 4.17 4.38 21.80
N THR A 24 3.39 3.94 20.82
CA THR A 24 2.42 2.86 21.01
C THR A 24 3.14 1.54 21.29
N ASN A 25 2.67 0.78 22.29
CA ASN A 25 3.19 -0.57 22.66
C ASN A 25 2.80 -1.66 21.64
N ASN A 26 2.85 -1.35 20.34
CA ASN A 26 2.44 -2.24 19.26
C ASN A 26 3.33 -3.49 19.20
N PRO A 27 2.76 -4.70 19.23
CA PRO A 27 3.52 -5.93 19.05
C PRO A 27 4.31 -5.93 17.73
N LEU A 28 5.62 -6.17 17.84
CA LEU A 28 6.58 -5.95 16.76
C LEU A 28 7.41 -7.21 16.49
N HIS A 29 7.58 -7.53 15.20
CA HIS A 29 8.54 -8.49 14.68
C HIS A 29 9.63 -7.76 13.89
N LEU A 30 10.89 -8.11 14.15
CA LEU A 30 12.07 -7.54 13.48
C LEU A 30 12.91 -8.66 12.86
N THR A 31 13.27 -8.49 11.59
CA THR A 31 14.22 -9.35 10.87
C THR A 31 15.48 -8.53 10.55
N PRO A 32 16.65 -8.86 11.11
CA PRO A 32 17.89 -8.14 10.81
C PRO A 32 18.24 -8.14 9.32
N ASP A 33 18.90 -7.07 8.87
CA ASP A 33 19.42 -6.91 7.50
C ASP A 33 18.36 -7.05 6.38
N ALA A 34 17.12 -6.59 6.63
CA ALA A 34 15.98 -6.78 5.75
C ALA A 34 15.13 -5.52 5.50
N THR A 35 14.24 -5.58 4.51
CA THR A 35 13.17 -4.62 4.23
C THR A 35 11.95 -5.37 3.72
N TYR A 36 10.80 -5.25 4.40
CA TYR A 36 9.54 -5.80 3.89
C TYR A 36 8.82 -4.77 3.00
N TYR A 37 8.23 -5.22 1.89
CA TYR A 37 7.57 -4.37 0.90
C TYR A 37 6.09 -4.72 0.66
N LYS A 38 5.67 -5.95 0.97
CA LYS A 38 4.28 -6.39 0.80
C LYS A 38 3.91 -7.44 1.84
N MET A 39 2.65 -7.48 2.25
CA MET A 39 2.06 -8.54 3.06
C MET A 39 0.92 -9.23 2.32
N LEU A 40 0.59 -10.43 2.79
CA LEU A 40 -0.63 -11.14 2.44
C LEU A 40 -1.32 -11.61 3.74
N PRO A 41 -2.60 -11.29 3.97
CA PRO A 41 -3.37 -11.85 5.08
C PRO A 41 -3.36 -13.38 5.04
N ALA A 42 -3.12 -14.02 6.18
CA ALA A 42 -3.19 -15.46 6.31
C ALA A 42 -4.56 -15.89 6.87
N GLY A 43 -5.17 -16.91 6.28
CA GLY A 43 -6.52 -17.41 6.65
C GLY A 43 -6.65 -18.05 8.05
N ASN A 44 -5.68 -17.85 8.94
CA ASN A 44 -5.69 -18.27 10.34
C ASN A 44 -5.14 -17.17 11.29
N GLY A 45 -5.20 -15.91 10.87
CA GLY A 45 -4.68 -14.75 11.60
C GLY A 45 -3.21 -14.45 11.32
N GLY A 46 -2.81 -13.19 11.37
CA GLY A 46 -1.47 -12.72 11.04
C GLY A 46 -1.20 -12.73 9.53
N VAL A 47 0.06 -12.50 9.18
CA VAL A 47 0.48 -12.21 7.80
C VAL A 47 1.54 -13.18 7.27
N ILE A 48 1.69 -13.17 5.95
CA ILE A 48 2.92 -13.56 5.26
C ILE A 48 3.56 -12.24 4.79
N ALA A 49 4.69 -11.87 5.38
CA ALA A 49 5.46 -10.69 4.98
C ALA A 49 6.51 -11.07 3.94
N LEU A 50 6.60 -10.29 2.86
CA LEU A 50 7.48 -10.50 1.73
C LEU A 50 8.36 -9.27 1.53
N GLY A 51 9.65 -9.51 1.30
CA GLY A 51 10.65 -8.45 1.26
C GLY A 51 11.98 -8.90 0.68
N GLU A 52 12.98 -8.06 0.85
CA GLU A 52 14.38 -8.35 0.56
C GLU A 52 15.12 -8.55 1.88
N ILE A 53 15.99 -9.57 1.93
CA ILE A 53 16.93 -9.83 3.02
C ILE A 53 18.34 -9.79 2.46
N LYS A 54 19.35 -9.43 3.27
CA LYS A 54 20.74 -9.39 2.80
C LYS A 54 21.53 -10.61 3.27
N ASP A 55 22.34 -11.15 2.37
CA ASP A 55 23.33 -12.19 2.69
C ASP A 55 24.57 -11.60 3.40
N ALA A 56 25.49 -12.48 3.81
CA ALA A 56 26.77 -12.09 4.42
C ALA A 56 27.74 -11.32 3.48
N SER A 57 27.40 -11.18 2.20
CA SER A 57 28.10 -10.42 1.16
C SER A 57 27.43 -9.06 0.87
N ASN A 58 26.34 -8.72 1.57
CA ASN A 58 25.47 -7.57 1.29
C ASN A 58 24.84 -7.63 -0.12
N LYS A 59 24.35 -8.82 -0.49
CA LYS A 59 23.52 -9.11 -1.66
C LYS A 59 22.08 -9.35 -1.24
N THR A 60 21.10 -8.93 -2.04
CA THR A 60 19.68 -9.13 -1.71
C THR A 60 19.16 -10.49 -2.20
N ASP A 61 18.50 -11.23 -1.32
CA ASP A 61 17.64 -12.39 -1.64
C ASP A 61 16.18 -12.03 -1.32
N ILE A 62 15.17 -12.72 -1.90
CA ILE A 62 13.77 -12.51 -1.50
C ILE A 62 13.46 -13.29 -0.21
N GLY A 63 13.19 -12.56 0.86
CA GLY A 63 12.74 -13.10 2.15
C GLY A 63 11.23 -13.22 2.22
N ILE A 64 10.73 -14.37 2.67
CA ILE A 64 9.31 -14.66 2.83
C ILE A 64 9.08 -15.22 4.24
N SER A 65 8.37 -14.51 5.11
CA SER A 65 8.20 -14.90 6.52
C SER A 65 6.74 -14.90 6.96
N ARG A 66 6.31 -15.97 7.63
CA ARG A 66 4.97 -16.10 8.22
C ARG A 66 5.02 -15.64 9.67
N ILE A 67 4.35 -14.52 9.96
CA ILE A 67 4.25 -13.92 11.28
C ILE A 67 2.85 -14.19 11.83
N THR A 68 2.74 -14.93 12.93
CA THR A 68 1.45 -15.24 13.59
C THR A 68 0.93 -14.04 14.40
N PRO A 69 -0.34 -14.05 14.86
CA PRO A 69 -0.91 -12.94 15.64
C PRO A 69 -0.12 -12.60 16.92
N ASP A 70 0.60 -13.56 17.50
CA ASP A 70 1.52 -13.37 18.63
C ASP A 70 2.89 -12.76 18.24
N MET A 71 3.00 -12.25 17.01
CA MET A 71 4.19 -11.71 16.36
C MET A 71 5.41 -12.64 16.32
N SER A 72 5.21 -13.94 16.56
CA SER A 72 6.28 -14.93 16.39
C SER A 72 6.40 -15.42 14.94
N THR A 73 7.61 -15.82 14.53
CA THR A 73 7.85 -16.40 13.21
C THR A 73 7.48 -17.87 13.19
N ALA A 74 6.42 -18.24 12.47
CA ALA A 74 6.03 -19.63 12.27
C ALA A 74 6.95 -20.36 11.28
N TRP A 75 7.36 -19.67 10.21
CA TRP A 75 8.38 -20.12 9.25
C TRP A 75 8.97 -18.96 8.45
N THR A 76 10.17 -19.15 7.92
CA THR A 76 10.81 -18.27 6.92
C THR A 76 11.31 -19.10 5.76
N GLN A 77 11.18 -18.58 4.54
CA GLN A 77 11.79 -19.09 3.32
C GLN A 77 12.66 -17.99 2.69
N VAL A 78 13.61 -18.43 1.88
CA VAL A 78 14.41 -17.56 1.00
C VAL A 78 14.22 -18.06 -0.43
N LEU A 79 13.91 -17.14 -1.34
CA LEU A 79 13.90 -17.37 -2.78
C LEU A 79 15.05 -16.56 -3.39
N SER A 80 16.02 -17.27 -3.97
CA SER A 80 17.21 -16.64 -4.53
C SER A 80 17.74 -17.36 -5.77
N GLY A 81 18.63 -16.68 -6.48
CA GLY A 81 19.44 -17.20 -7.57
C GLY A 81 20.46 -18.25 -7.14
N THR A 82 21.15 -18.81 -8.11
CA THR A 82 22.18 -19.84 -7.87
C THR A 82 23.55 -19.27 -7.53
N ASN A 83 23.83 -18.03 -7.96
CA ASN A 83 25.16 -17.43 -7.92
C ASN A 83 25.27 -16.15 -7.05
N GLY A 84 24.28 -15.88 -6.17
CA GLY A 84 24.38 -14.85 -5.12
C GLY A 84 24.61 -13.43 -5.63
N GLN A 85 23.78 -12.97 -6.58
CA GLN A 85 23.72 -11.57 -6.98
C GLN A 85 22.56 -10.86 -6.27
N ASN A 86 22.09 -9.73 -6.79
CA ASN A 86 20.98 -9.00 -6.17
C ASN A 86 19.67 -9.45 -6.81
N ASP A 87 18.81 -10.07 -6.00
CA ASP A 87 17.45 -10.40 -6.35
C ASP A 87 16.49 -9.40 -5.70
N TRP A 88 15.32 -9.18 -6.33
CA TRP A 88 14.34 -8.19 -5.89
C TRP A 88 12.91 -8.76 -5.87
N LEU A 89 12.12 -8.33 -4.90
CA LEU A 89 10.68 -8.59 -4.87
C LEU A 89 9.97 -7.59 -5.79
N LEU A 90 9.11 -8.08 -6.69
CA LEU A 90 8.33 -7.22 -7.60
C LEU A 90 6.86 -7.15 -7.22
N ASP A 91 6.27 -8.30 -6.89
CA ASP A 91 4.85 -8.41 -6.50
C ASP A 91 4.55 -9.75 -5.81
N ALA A 92 3.41 -9.85 -5.13
CA ALA A 92 2.88 -11.09 -4.56
C ALA A 92 1.35 -11.06 -4.47
N CYS A 93 0.70 -12.22 -4.57
CA CYS A 93 -0.75 -12.33 -4.44
C CYS A 93 -1.15 -13.67 -3.79
N SER A 94 -2.22 -13.64 -2.99
CA SER A 94 -2.87 -14.83 -2.44
C SER A 94 -3.64 -15.60 -3.52
N MET A 95 -3.91 -16.89 -3.28
CA MET A 95 -4.73 -17.73 -4.13
C MET A 95 -5.90 -18.33 -3.34
N ASN A 96 -7.02 -18.61 -4.03
CA ASN A 96 -8.27 -19.14 -3.45
C ASN A 96 -8.14 -20.50 -2.72
N ASP A 97 -7.01 -21.20 -2.84
CA ASP A 97 -6.67 -22.45 -2.14
C ASP A 97 -5.84 -22.21 -0.86
N GLY A 98 -5.65 -20.96 -0.44
CA GLY A 98 -4.85 -20.56 0.72
C GLY A 98 -3.33 -20.58 0.47
N SER A 99 -2.91 -20.88 -0.75
CA SER A 99 -1.52 -20.73 -1.20
C SER A 99 -1.26 -19.30 -1.68
N PHE A 100 -0.02 -18.98 -2.04
CA PHE A 100 0.33 -17.67 -2.60
C PHE A 100 1.36 -17.80 -3.72
N VAL A 101 1.45 -16.77 -4.56
CA VAL A 101 2.46 -16.62 -5.61
C VAL A 101 3.28 -15.37 -5.40
N VAL A 102 4.56 -15.47 -5.73
CA VAL A 102 5.56 -14.39 -5.64
C VAL A 102 6.13 -14.16 -7.03
N LEU A 103 6.21 -12.91 -7.47
CA LEU A 103 6.95 -12.47 -8.64
C LEU A 103 8.23 -11.75 -8.20
N SER A 104 9.35 -12.26 -8.68
CA SER A 104 10.69 -11.77 -8.34
C SER A 104 11.50 -11.52 -9.61
N ARG A 105 12.46 -10.60 -9.53
CA ARG A 105 13.59 -10.56 -10.46
C ARG A 105 14.77 -11.23 -9.77
N ILE A 106 15.36 -12.22 -10.44
CA ILE A 106 16.57 -12.92 -9.99
C ILE A 106 17.73 -12.58 -10.93
N GLU A 107 18.88 -12.27 -10.35
CA GLU A 107 20.16 -12.09 -11.04
C GLU A 107 21.10 -13.29 -10.77
N ASP A 108 21.73 -13.80 -11.82
CA ASP A 108 22.77 -14.84 -11.73
C ASP A 108 24.02 -14.35 -12.47
N GLU A 109 25.21 -14.45 -11.86
CA GLU A 109 26.47 -14.26 -12.60
C GLU A 109 26.83 -15.55 -13.37
N ASP A 110 27.07 -15.47 -14.68
CA ASP A 110 27.42 -16.63 -15.50
C ASP A 110 28.91 -17.04 -15.38
N ASP A 111 29.28 -18.19 -15.96
CA ASP A 111 30.66 -18.71 -16.02
C ASP A 111 31.68 -17.72 -16.67
N ALA A 112 31.21 -16.63 -17.29
CA ALA A 112 32.02 -15.61 -17.95
C ALA A 112 31.96 -14.23 -17.25
N GLY A 113 31.25 -14.10 -16.12
CA GLY A 113 31.14 -12.87 -15.33
C GLY A 113 30.07 -11.88 -15.81
N TRP A 114 29.07 -12.35 -16.59
CA TRP A 114 27.92 -11.54 -16.98
C TRP A 114 26.73 -11.79 -16.06
N ILE A 115 26.03 -10.71 -15.69
CA ILE A 115 24.80 -10.82 -14.93
C ILE A 115 23.64 -11.14 -15.89
N ASP A 116 23.24 -12.41 -15.89
CA ASP A 116 21.99 -12.93 -16.43
C ASP A 116 20.82 -12.51 -15.53
N ARG A 117 19.63 -12.34 -16.11
CA ARG A 117 18.45 -11.76 -15.46
C ARG A 117 17.20 -12.53 -15.81
N LYS A 118 16.40 -12.88 -14.81
CA LYS A 118 15.17 -13.67 -15.00
C LYS A 118 14.03 -13.08 -14.18
N LEU A 119 12.84 -12.97 -14.77
CA LEU A 119 11.61 -12.93 -13.99
C LEU A 119 11.30 -14.36 -13.53
N VAL A 120 10.98 -14.51 -12.25
CA VAL A 120 10.60 -15.79 -11.65
C VAL A 120 9.27 -15.64 -10.95
N ILE A 121 8.29 -16.45 -11.36
CA ILE A 121 7.08 -16.69 -10.58
C ILE A 121 7.29 -17.97 -9.78
N ALA A 122 7.06 -17.91 -8.47
CA ALA A 122 7.12 -19.06 -7.56
C ALA A 122 5.82 -19.20 -6.77
N LYS A 123 5.27 -20.42 -6.68
CA LYS A 123 4.06 -20.73 -5.90
C LYS A 123 4.42 -21.49 -4.62
N PHE A 124 3.91 -21.04 -3.48
CA PHE A 124 4.16 -21.61 -2.15
C PHE A 124 2.84 -21.97 -1.44
N THR A 125 2.82 -23.01 -0.61
CA THR A 125 1.69 -23.26 0.31
C THR A 125 1.63 -22.21 1.43
N SER A 126 0.48 -22.15 2.14
CA SER A 126 0.34 -21.45 3.44
C SER A 126 1.43 -21.81 4.47
N ASP A 127 2.04 -22.98 4.34
CA ASP A 127 3.10 -23.51 5.20
C ASP A 127 4.52 -23.22 4.64
N GLY A 128 4.63 -22.35 3.63
CA GLY A 128 5.90 -21.93 3.03
C GLY A 128 6.54 -22.98 2.10
N VAL A 129 5.83 -24.05 1.71
CA VAL A 129 6.40 -25.09 0.87
C VAL A 129 6.30 -24.70 -0.60
N LEU A 130 7.44 -24.46 -1.25
CA LEU A 130 7.54 -24.24 -2.70
C LEU A 130 6.93 -25.42 -3.47
N GLN A 131 5.89 -25.15 -4.26
CA GLN A 131 5.22 -26.15 -5.10
C GLN A 131 5.83 -26.22 -6.50
N TRP A 132 6.09 -25.05 -7.11
CA TRP A 132 6.72 -24.90 -8.41
C TRP A 132 7.29 -23.48 -8.55
N SER A 133 8.28 -23.34 -9.43
CA SER A 133 8.72 -22.04 -9.96
C SER A 133 8.75 -22.07 -11.49
N SER A 134 8.70 -20.90 -12.11
CA SER A 134 8.75 -20.74 -13.57
C SER A 134 9.51 -19.46 -13.89
N SER A 135 10.62 -19.61 -14.60
CA SER A 135 11.56 -18.55 -14.96
C SER A 135 11.38 -18.13 -16.42
N PHE A 136 11.46 -16.84 -16.67
CA PHE A 136 11.47 -16.23 -18.00
C PHE A 136 12.69 -15.31 -18.10
N ASP A 137 13.45 -15.43 -19.17
CA ASP A 137 14.59 -14.53 -19.42
C ASP A 137 14.08 -13.08 -19.48
N ASP A 138 14.78 -12.16 -18.78
CA ASP A 138 14.58 -10.71 -18.94
C ASP A 138 14.79 -10.38 -20.42
N SER A 139 13.73 -9.90 -21.07
CA SER A 139 13.71 -9.76 -22.53
C SER A 139 14.56 -8.60 -23.06
N GLY A 140 15.33 -7.96 -22.19
CA GLY A 140 16.44 -7.09 -22.53
C GLY A 140 16.26 -5.67 -22.02
N LEU A 141 16.03 -5.49 -20.71
CA LEU A 141 16.00 -4.19 -20.01
C LEU A 141 17.36 -3.45 -20.13
N THR A 142 17.60 -2.92 -21.32
CA THR A 142 18.86 -2.32 -21.80
C THR A 142 18.72 -0.80 -21.95
N GLY A 143 18.06 -0.18 -20.96
CA GLY A 143 17.76 1.26 -20.97
C GLY A 143 17.46 1.85 -19.59
N SER A 144 16.53 1.29 -18.81
CA SER A 144 16.14 1.85 -17.51
C SER A 144 17.09 1.42 -16.39
N TRP A 145 18.12 2.23 -16.17
CA TRP A 145 18.87 2.21 -14.92
C TRP A 145 17.90 2.51 -13.75
N GLU A 146 18.12 1.88 -12.59
CA GLU A 146 17.48 2.22 -11.29
C GLU A 146 15.97 1.92 -11.08
N SER A 147 15.37 0.90 -11.72
CA SER A 147 14.07 0.37 -11.26
C SER A 147 13.76 -1.08 -11.65
N PRO A 148 13.89 -2.07 -10.73
CA PRO A 148 13.38 -3.42 -10.92
C PRO A 148 11.85 -3.53 -10.77
N HIS A 149 11.21 -2.62 -10.02
CA HIS A 149 9.79 -2.65 -9.59
C HIS A 149 8.71 -2.52 -10.70
N LYS A 150 9.03 -2.87 -11.96
CA LYS A 150 8.29 -2.55 -13.19
C LYS A 150 7.52 -3.74 -13.79
N ALA A 151 7.15 -4.69 -12.94
CA ALA A 151 6.22 -5.77 -13.24
C ALA A 151 5.18 -5.95 -12.11
N ARG A 152 4.00 -6.48 -12.45
CA ARG A 152 2.90 -6.79 -11.50
C ARG A 152 2.26 -8.12 -11.85
N LEU A 153 1.59 -8.75 -10.89
CA LEU A 153 0.85 -10.00 -11.06
C LEU A 153 -0.56 -9.92 -10.49
N ALA A 154 -1.51 -10.62 -11.13
CA ALA A 154 -2.84 -10.88 -10.60
C ALA A 154 -3.14 -12.40 -10.63
N VAL A 155 -4.09 -12.82 -9.80
CA VAL A 155 -4.59 -14.21 -9.72
C VAL A 155 -6.09 -14.23 -10.01
N GLY A 156 -6.48 -14.93 -11.07
CA GLY A 156 -7.88 -15.09 -11.45
C GLY A 156 -8.59 -16.10 -10.56
N PRO A 157 -9.94 -16.05 -10.47
CA PRO A 157 -10.70 -16.96 -9.61
C PRO A 157 -10.67 -18.44 -10.08
N ASP A 158 -10.23 -18.69 -11.32
CA ASP A 158 -9.88 -20.01 -11.88
C ASP A 158 -8.50 -20.53 -11.44
N GLY A 159 -7.75 -19.75 -10.67
CA GLY A 159 -6.37 -20.02 -10.26
C GLY A 159 -5.34 -19.75 -11.36
N ARG A 160 -5.73 -19.14 -12.49
CA ARG A 160 -4.82 -18.69 -13.53
C ARG A 160 -4.06 -17.46 -13.03
N ILE A 161 -2.78 -17.38 -13.37
CA ILE A 161 -1.90 -16.28 -12.97
C ILE A 161 -1.62 -15.46 -14.22
N CYS A 162 -1.72 -14.14 -14.13
CA CYS A 162 -1.23 -13.24 -15.17
C CYS A 162 -0.18 -12.32 -14.56
N MET A 163 0.86 -12.03 -15.33
CA MET A 163 1.79 -10.94 -15.03
C MET A 163 1.94 -10.02 -16.24
N VAL A 164 2.21 -8.75 -15.97
CA VAL A 164 2.63 -7.76 -16.97
C VAL A 164 3.98 -7.20 -16.57
N GLU A 165 4.89 -7.04 -17.53
CA GLU A 165 6.19 -6.41 -17.38
C GLU A 165 6.42 -5.33 -18.46
N ASN A 166 7.31 -4.38 -18.15
CA ASN A 166 7.97 -3.55 -19.15
C ASN A 166 9.06 -4.35 -19.86
N ILE A 167 9.20 -4.20 -21.19
CA ILE A 167 10.21 -4.94 -21.97
C ILE A 167 11.25 -4.01 -22.62
N LEU A 168 11.12 -3.73 -23.91
CA LEU A 168 11.89 -2.71 -24.62
C LEU A 168 11.01 -1.47 -24.85
N TYR A 169 11.66 -0.35 -25.16
CA TYR A 169 11.07 0.94 -25.57
C TYR A 169 9.61 0.84 -26.05
N GLU A 170 8.71 1.53 -25.34
CA GLU A 170 7.31 1.72 -25.74
C GLU A 170 6.40 0.48 -25.69
N SER A 171 6.89 -0.67 -25.21
CA SER A 171 6.16 -1.94 -25.19
C SER A 171 6.10 -2.64 -23.81
N LEU A 172 4.94 -3.25 -23.55
CA LEU A 172 4.69 -4.16 -22.43
C LEU A 172 4.53 -5.60 -22.90
N GLN A 173 4.83 -6.56 -22.02
CA GLN A 173 4.53 -7.98 -22.25
C GLN A 173 3.67 -8.56 -21.14
N VAL A 174 2.52 -9.11 -21.51
CA VAL A 174 1.64 -9.87 -20.62
C VAL A 174 1.89 -11.37 -20.84
N ARG A 175 2.08 -12.13 -19.76
CA ARG A 175 2.10 -13.60 -19.79
C ARG A 175 1.00 -14.16 -18.91
N SER A 176 0.37 -15.26 -19.35
CA SER A 176 -0.59 -16.01 -18.54
C SER A 176 -0.12 -17.43 -18.30
N LEU A 177 -0.11 -17.85 -17.04
CA LEU A 177 0.30 -19.17 -16.56
C LEU A 177 -0.93 -19.86 -15.97
N ALA A 178 -1.04 -21.18 -16.18
CA ALA A 178 -1.98 -22.00 -15.41
C ALA A 178 -1.51 -22.14 -13.95
N SER A 179 -2.40 -22.58 -13.05
CA SER A 179 -2.13 -22.77 -11.61
C SER A 179 -0.98 -23.73 -11.25
N ASN A 180 -0.42 -24.42 -12.24
CA ASN A 180 0.76 -25.29 -12.17
C ASN A 180 2.03 -24.69 -12.82
N GLY A 181 2.06 -23.38 -13.05
CA GLY A 181 3.18 -22.63 -13.63
C GLY A 181 3.31 -22.73 -15.15
N GLN A 182 2.54 -23.58 -15.83
CA GLN A 182 2.68 -23.75 -17.27
C GLN A 182 2.16 -22.53 -18.03
N LEU A 183 3.05 -21.84 -18.76
CA LEU A 183 2.73 -20.75 -19.67
C LEU A 183 1.64 -21.19 -20.68
N GLN A 184 0.53 -20.46 -20.71
CA GLN A 184 -0.58 -20.66 -21.64
C GLN A 184 -0.44 -19.78 -22.88
N TRP A 185 -0.12 -18.50 -22.67
CA TRP A 185 0.05 -17.52 -23.74
C TRP A 185 0.91 -16.32 -23.31
N THR A 186 1.41 -15.60 -24.31
CA THR A 186 2.11 -14.31 -24.20
C THR A 186 1.42 -13.32 -25.15
N HIS A 187 1.27 -12.07 -24.73
CA HIS A 187 0.76 -10.97 -25.53
C HIS A 187 1.69 -9.74 -25.38
N SER A 188 1.91 -8.98 -26.46
CA SER A 188 2.63 -7.70 -26.41
C SER A 188 1.65 -6.55 -26.63
N VAL A 189 1.81 -5.45 -25.89
CA VAL A 189 1.05 -4.22 -26.11
C VAL A 189 2.07 -3.10 -26.35
N ASP A 190 2.04 -2.53 -27.56
CA ASP A 190 3.12 -1.71 -28.12
C ASP A 190 2.66 -0.26 -28.38
N ASN A 191 3.62 0.68 -28.45
CA ASN A 191 3.43 2.12 -28.74
C ASN A 191 2.75 2.91 -27.60
N LEU A 192 3.18 2.72 -26.34
CA LEU A 192 2.56 3.32 -25.15
C LEU A 192 3.35 4.51 -24.57
N GLU A 193 4.66 4.33 -24.41
CA GLU A 193 5.67 5.40 -24.24
C GLU A 193 6.15 5.89 -25.63
N PHE A 194 7.13 6.77 -25.88
CA PHE A 194 8.20 7.46 -25.12
C PHE A 194 8.02 7.74 -23.62
N GLY A 195 9.05 7.36 -22.86
CA GLY A 195 9.19 7.49 -21.41
C GLY A 195 10.23 6.47 -20.88
N THR A 196 10.19 6.19 -19.58
CA THR A 196 10.95 5.07 -18.99
C THR A 196 10.26 4.40 -17.79
N GLU A 197 9.06 4.82 -17.42
CA GLU A 197 8.50 4.68 -16.06
C GLU A 197 7.00 4.39 -16.04
N MET A 198 6.55 3.46 -16.89
CA MET A 198 5.16 2.98 -16.86
C MET A 198 4.82 2.34 -15.50
N ALA A 199 4.10 3.08 -14.66
CA ALA A 199 3.42 2.53 -13.49
C ALA A 199 2.33 1.55 -13.95
N LEU A 200 2.49 0.27 -13.62
CA LEU A 200 1.59 -0.79 -14.08
C LEU A 200 0.58 -1.18 -13.02
N SER A 201 -0.63 -1.46 -13.46
CA SER A 201 -1.63 -2.24 -12.73
C SER A 201 -2.16 -3.36 -13.63
N ILE A 202 -2.57 -4.46 -13.03
CA ILE A 202 -3.14 -5.62 -13.69
C ILE A 202 -4.19 -6.24 -12.79
N GLU A 203 -5.35 -6.60 -13.34
CA GLU A 203 -6.39 -7.30 -12.59
C GLU A 203 -7.17 -8.31 -13.44
N MET A 204 -7.93 -9.19 -12.78
CA MET A 204 -8.73 -10.24 -13.43
C MET A 204 -10.14 -10.36 -12.87
N ASN A 205 -11.13 -10.31 -13.76
CA ASN A 205 -12.54 -10.41 -13.38
C ASN A 205 -13.03 -11.87 -13.30
N ALA A 206 -14.27 -12.05 -12.82
CA ALA A 206 -14.93 -13.35 -12.70
C ALA A 206 -15.16 -14.11 -14.03
N ALA A 207 -15.05 -13.45 -15.18
CA ALA A 207 -15.09 -14.10 -16.50
C ALA A 207 -13.73 -14.65 -16.95
N GLY A 208 -12.65 -14.32 -16.24
CA GLY A 208 -11.29 -14.61 -16.66
C GLY A 208 -10.80 -13.69 -17.78
N ASP A 209 -11.40 -12.52 -17.97
CA ASP A 209 -10.72 -11.44 -18.69
C ASP A 209 -9.65 -10.85 -17.77
N THR A 210 -8.56 -10.35 -18.37
CA THR A 210 -7.45 -9.69 -17.69
C THR A 210 -7.39 -8.25 -18.19
N LEU A 211 -7.48 -7.25 -17.31
CA LEU A 211 -7.22 -5.86 -17.65
C LEU A 211 -5.79 -5.51 -17.25
N ILE A 212 -5.02 -4.92 -18.17
CA ILE A 212 -3.79 -4.19 -17.81
C ILE A 212 -4.03 -2.69 -17.95
N GLY A 213 -3.36 -1.91 -17.11
CA GLY A 213 -3.39 -0.45 -17.13
C GLY A 213 -2.01 0.13 -16.87
N GLY A 214 -1.83 1.36 -17.31
CA GLY A 214 -0.62 2.12 -17.06
C GLY A 214 -0.58 3.45 -17.80
N LEU A 215 0.57 4.10 -17.78
CA LEU A 215 0.79 5.41 -18.40
C LEU A 215 0.85 5.33 -19.93
N PHE A 216 0.42 6.38 -20.64
CA PHE A 216 0.75 6.58 -22.06
C PHE A 216 1.19 8.02 -22.34
N SER A 217 1.99 8.22 -23.40
CA SER A 217 2.40 9.55 -23.89
C SER A 217 2.66 9.53 -25.40
N HIS A 218 1.79 10.17 -26.18
CA HIS A 218 1.90 10.27 -27.63
C HIS A 218 2.60 11.57 -28.05
N GLN A 219 3.78 11.46 -28.67
CA GLN A 219 4.52 12.60 -29.23
C GLN A 219 4.10 12.88 -30.69
N GLY A 220 3.16 13.81 -30.90
CA GLY A 220 2.66 14.20 -32.23
C GLY A 220 2.38 15.70 -32.37
N ASP A 221 1.76 16.11 -33.51
CA ASP A 221 1.34 17.51 -33.74
C ASP A 221 0.34 18.01 -32.68
N THR A 222 -0.38 17.08 -32.05
CA THR A 222 -1.18 17.27 -30.83
C THR A 222 -0.72 16.22 -29.80
N PRO A 223 0.19 16.56 -28.88
CA PRO A 223 0.59 15.64 -27.81
C PRO A 223 -0.58 15.34 -26.87
N ASP A 224 -0.65 14.11 -26.37
CA ASP A 224 -1.65 13.65 -25.40
C ASP A 224 -1.03 12.58 -24.49
N ALA A 225 -1.44 12.56 -23.22
CA ALA A 225 -0.92 11.67 -22.19
C ALA A 225 -1.99 11.41 -21.11
N GLY A 226 -1.88 10.27 -20.42
CA GLY A 226 -2.86 9.85 -19.41
C GLY A 226 -2.69 8.38 -19.07
N HIS A 227 -3.80 7.68 -18.81
CA HIS A 227 -3.80 6.23 -18.58
C HIS A 227 -4.43 5.45 -19.73
N PHE A 228 -3.78 4.38 -20.18
CA PHE A 228 -4.35 3.41 -21.10
C PHE A 228 -4.86 2.19 -20.32
N TYR A 229 -5.84 1.50 -20.88
CA TYR A 229 -6.38 0.25 -20.33
C TYR A 229 -6.64 -0.74 -21.46
N THR A 230 -5.99 -1.90 -21.45
CA THR A 230 -6.15 -2.95 -22.49
C THR A 230 -6.68 -4.23 -21.85
N SER A 231 -7.88 -4.65 -22.27
CA SER A 231 -8.50 -5.90 -21.84
C SER A 231 -8.10 -7.04 -22.77
N LEU A 232 -7.56 -8.10 -22.19
CA LEU A 232 -7.25 -9.36 -22.83
C LEU A 232 -8.25 -10.43 -22.36
N SER A 233 -8.74 -11.25 -23.27
CA SER A 233 -9.51 -12.45 -22.90
C SER A 233 -8.67 -13.47 -22.15
N SER A 234 -9.33 -14.45 -21.52
CA SER A 234 -8.68 -15.64 -20.95
C SER A 234 -7.76 -16.40 -21.95
N SER A 235 -7.93 -16.20 -23.26
CA SER A 235 -7.09 -16.74 -24.33
C SER A 235 -6.03 -15.78 -24.88
N GLY A 236 -5.77 -14.63 -24.22
CA GLY A 236 -4.74 -13.67 -24.62
C GLY A 236 -5.05 -12.92 -25.91
N SER A 237 -6.33 -12.70 -26.22
CA SER A 237 -6.77 -11.90 -27.37
C SER A 237 -7.33 -10.57 -26.89
N VAL A 238 -6.98 -9.45 -27.53
CA VAL A 238 -7.51 -8.12 -27.15
C VAL A 238 -9.02 -8.10 -27.33
N ASN A 239 -9.75 -7.83 -26.24
CA ASN A 239 -11.17 -7.52 -26.24
C ASN A 239 -11.37 -6.05 -26.69
N TRP A 240 -10.61 -5.14 -26.08
CA TRP A 240 -10.65 -3.69 -26.33
C TRP A 240 -9.44 -2.99 -25.70
N THR A 241 -9.16 -1.77 -26.16
CA THR A 241 -8.26 -0.81 -25.49
C THR A 241 -8.99 0.53 -25.33
N GLN A 242 -8.83 1.16 -24.17
CA GLN A 242 -9.33 2.50 -23.85
C GLN A 242 -8.17 3.41 -23.44
N TYR A 243 -8.38 4.72 -23.58
CA TYR A 243 -7.47 5.77 -23.12
C TYR A 243 -8.28 6.79 -22.31
N ILE A 244 -7.79 7.12 -21.12
CA ILE A 244 -8.40 8.09 -20.19
C ILE A 244 -7.42 9.27 -20.05
N SER A 245 -7.81 10.39 -20.65
CA SER A 245 -7.16 11.70 -20.59
C SER A 245 -8.27 12.76 -20.54
N PRO A 246 -8.64 13.27 -19.34
CA PRO A 246 -9.76 14.21 -19.21
C PRO A 246 -9.35 15.63 -19.65
N GLU A 247 -9.50 15.90 -20.94
CA GLU A 247 -9.43 17.22 -21.60
C GLU A 247 -8.18 18.08 -21.32
N GLY A 248 -7.02 17.61 -21.81
CA GLY A 248 -5.87 18.49 -22.12
C GLY A 248 -4.86 18.69 -21.00
N PHE A 249 -4.80 17.73 -20.07
CA PHE A 249 -3.76 17.65 -19.03
C PHE A 249 -2.55 16.84 -19.50
N GLY A 250 -1.49 16.75 -18.69
CA GLY A 250 -0.17 16.36 -19.15
C GLY A 250 0.69 15.70 -18.08
N LEU A 251 1.09 14.46 -18.38
CA LEU A 251 1.69 13.48 -17.48
C LEU A 251 0.69 12.93 -16.44
N SER A 252 0.99 11.72 -15.99
CA SER A 252 0.15 10.86 -15.18
C SER A 252 1.12 9.94 -14.44
N GLU A 253 0.92 9.67 -13.14
CA GLU A 253 2.00 9.11 -12.30
C GLU A 253 1.76 7.66 -11.90
N LEU A 254 0.61 7.37 -11.31
CA LEU A 254 0.22 6.04 -10.84
C LEU A 254 -1.20 5.74 -11.31
N SER A 255 -1.40 4.54 -11.86
CA SER A 255 -2.70 4.04 -12.31
C SER A 255 -3.05 2.76 -11.57
N PHE A 256 -4.29 2.62 -11.14
CA PHE A 256 -4.80 1.47 -10.40
C PHE A 256 -6.00 0.86 -11.12
N ILE A 257 -6.26 -0.41 -10.85
CA ILE A 257 -7.42 -1.16 -11.31
C ILE A 257 -7.94 -1.96 -10.11
N ASN A 258 -9.25 -1.88 -9.90
CA ASN A 258 -10.05 -2.70 -9.01
C ASN A 258 -11.17 -3.37 -9.84
N VAL A 259 -11.82 -4.40 -9.29
CA VAL A 259 -12.95 -5.09 -9.95
C VAL A 259 -14.16 -5.12 -9.02
N ASP A 260 -15.28 -4.54 -9.44
CA ASP A 260 -16.51 -4.53 -8.64
C ASP A 260 -17.23 -5.90 -8.63
N SER A 261 -18.19 -6.08 -7.72
CA SER A 261 -18.94 -7.33 -7.54
C SER A 261 -19.79 -7.73 -8.75
N GLU A 262 -20.06 -6.80 -9.67
CA GLU A 262 -20.72 -7.03 -10.96
C GLU A 262 -19.72 -7.41 -12.08
N GLY A 263 -18.40 -7.32 -11.82
CA GLY A 263 -17.31 -7.67 -12.72
C GLY A 263 -16.83 -6.52 -13.62
N ASN A 264 -17.25 -5.29 -13.35
CA ASN A 264 -16.79 -4.08 -14.04
C ASN A 264 -15.43 -3.64 -13.48
N TRP A 265 -14.67 -2.91 -14.29
CA TRP A 265 -13.37 -2.39 -13.93
C TRP A 265 -13.52 -1.00 -13.33
N ILE A 266 -13.04 -0.83 -12.10
CA ILE A 266 -12.91 0.47 -11.46
C ILE A 266 -11.46 0.91 -11.64
N THR A 267 -11.23 1.97 -12.41
CA THR A 267 -9.89 2.46 -12.74
C THR A 267 -9.66 3.84 -12.14
N SER A 268 -8.47 4.09 -11.61
CA SER A 268 -8.21 5.26 -10.75
C SER A 268 -6.74 5.68 -10.80
N GLY A 269 -6.42 6.85 -10.24
CA GLY A 269 -5.04 7.29 -10.06
C GLY A 269 -4.82 8.80 -10.09
N THR A 270 -3.56 9.17 -10.32
CA THR A 270 -3.07 10.57 -10.34
C THR A 270 -2.88 11.07 -11.76
N LEU A 271 -3.53 12.19 -12.09
CA LEU A 271 -3.35 12.95 -13.34
C LEU A 271 -2.63 14.28 -13.02
N SER A 272 -1.59 14.64 -13.77
CA SER A 272 -0.93 15.95 -13.63
C SER A 272 -1.52 16.94 -14.63
N GLY A 273 -1.93 18.12 -14.16
CA GLY A 273 -2.30 19.23 -15.02
C GLY A 273 -1.11 19.82 -15.78
N GLY A 274 -1.36 20.60 -16.84
CA GLY A 274 -0.31 21.40 -17.51
C GLY A 274 0.33 22.48 -16.62
N SER A 275 -0.19 22.65 -15.40
CA SER A 275 0.35 23.45 -14.29
C SER A 275 1.22 22.65 -13.31
N TRP A 276 1.40 21.33 -13.50
CA TRP A 276 2.04 20.39 -12.55
C TRP A 276 1.30 20.25 -11.21
N ILE A 277 -0.01 20.48 -11.21
CA ILE A 277 -0.90 20.18 -10.08
C ILE A 277 -1.48 18.78 -10.32
N GLY A 278 -1.16 17.84 -9.43
CA GLY A 278 -1.74 16.50 -9.39
C GLY A 278 -3.20 16.54 -8.98
N SER A 279 -4.03 15.73 -9.62
CA SER A 279 -5.48 15.64 -9.40
C SER A 279 -5.90 14.18 -9.41
N ALA A 280 -6.88 13.83 -8.58
CA ALA A 280 -7.36 12.46 -8.44
C ALA A 280 -8.49 12.18 -9.43
N TYR A 281 -8.59 10.95 -9.92
CA TYR A 281 -9.79 10.50 -10.63
C TYR A 281 -10.12 9.03 -10.34
N ALA A 282 -11.37 8.68 -10.63
CA ALA A 282 -11.83 7.33 -10.81
C ALA A 282 -12.78 7.23 -12.03
N ALA A 283 -12.90 6.04 -12.62
CA ALA A 283 -13.78 5.75 -13.74
C ALA A 283 -14.26 4.29 -13.68
N ARG A 284 -15.53 4.05 -14.03
CA ARG A 284 -16.09 2.70 -14.14
C ARG A 284 -16.18 2.31 -15.62
N LEU A 285 -15.45 1.28 -16.01
CA LEU A 285 -15.53 0.65 -17.32
C LEU A 285 -16.27 -0.68 -17.19
N THR A 286 -17.37 -0.84 -17.92
CA THR A 286 -18.03 -2.14 -18.07
C THR A 286 -17.06 -3.23 -18.60
N PRO A 287 -17.34 -4.54 -18.43
CA PRO A 287 -16.51 -5.61 -18.98
C PRO A 287 -16.19 -5.46 -20.49
N ALA A 288 -17.11 -4.86 -21.25
CA ALA A 288 -16.96 -4.58 -22.67
C ALA A 288 -16.23 -3.25 -22.99
N GLY A 289 -15.59 -2.61 -22.01
CA GLY A 289 -14.80 -1.40 -22.18
C GLY A 289 -15.62 -0.13 -22.44
N THR A 290 -16.93 -0.16 -22.22
CA THR A 290 -17.76 1.05 -22.30
C THR A 290 -17.71 1.77 -20.95
N LEU A 291 -17.34 3.06 -20.99
CA LEU A 291 -17.37 3.96 -19.84
C LEU A 291 -18.81 4.15 -19.35
N ASP A 292 -19.04 3.89 -18.06
CA ASP A 292 -20.31 4.09 -17.35
C ASP A 292 -20.32 5.48 -16.70
N TRP A 293 -19.33 5.74 -15.84
CA TRP A 293 -19.08 7.05 -15.23
C TRP A 293 -17.57 7.36 -15.13
N MET A 294 -17.25 8.65 -15.03
CA MET A 294 -15.91 9.17 -14.72
C MET A 294 -16.06 10.32 -13.73
N THR A 295 -15.24 10.32 -12.69
CA THR A 295 -15.24 11.30 -11.61
C THR A 295 -13.82 11.83 -11.45
N HIS A 296 -13.64 13.12 -11.73
CA HIS A 296 -12.37 13.82 -11.66
C HIS A 296 -12.43 14.88 -10.57
N TYR A 297 -11.40 14.96 -9.74
CA TYR A 297 -11.34 15.83 -8.58
C TYR A 297 -10.02 16.62 -8.54
N VAL A 298 -10.17 17.94 -8.59
CA VAL A 298 -9.10 18.94 -8.53
C VAL A 298 -9.30 19.74 -7.26
N SER A 299 -8.22 20.01 -6.51
CA SER A 299 -8.33 20.79 -5.28
C SER A 299 -8.90 22.19 -5.52
N PRO A 300 -9.87 22.66 -4.71
CA PRO A 300 -10.34 24.03 -4.76
C PRO A 300 -9.34 25.05 -4.18
N GLU A 301 -8.25 24.57 -3.56
CA GLU A 301 -7.19 25.39 -2.95
C GLU A 301 -5.86 25.31 -3.73
N ASP A 302 -5.88 24.74 -4.95
CA ASP A 302 -4.70 24.46 -5.80
C ASP A 302 -3.66 23.51 -5.13
N ASN A 303 -4.06 22.72 -4.13
CA ASN A 303 -3.25 21.62 -3.60
C ASN A 303 -2.98 20.59 -4.71
N SER A 304 -1.75 20.06 -4.79
CA SER A 304 -1.40 18.98 -5.72
C SER A 304 -1.55 17.64 -5.00
N MET A 305 -2.30 16.68 -5.54
CA MET A 305 -2.53 15.37 -4.91
C MET A 305 -1.82 14.23 -5.65
N MET A 306 -1.34 13.24 -4.91
CA MET A 306 -0.81 11.97 -5.40
C MET A 306 -1.58 10.81 -4.75
N VAL A 307 -2.38 10.11 -5.55
CA VAL A 307 -2.97 8.81 -5.19
C VAL A 307 -1.85 7.78 -5.17
N MET A 308 -1.67 7.11 -4.03
CA MET A 308 -0.63 6.11 -3.79
C MET A 308 -1.19 4.69 -3.76
N ASP A 309 -2.44 4.53 -3.33
CA ASP A 309 -3.14 3.25 -3.33
C ASP A 309 -4.68 3.42 -3.39
N THR A 310 -5.40 2.40 -3.87
CA THR A 310 -6.88 2.42 -3.97
C THR A 310 -7.49 1.02 -3.79
N GLU A 311 -8.53 0.92 -2.96
CA GLU A 311 -9.18 -0.33 -2.56
C GLU A 311 -10.71 -0.19 -2.58
N LEU A 312 -11.45 -1.29 -2.78
CA LEU A 312 -12.91 -1.31 -2.75
C LEU A 312 -13.47 -1.70 -1.37
N THR A 313 -14.59 -1.09 -0.98
CA THR A 313 -15.41 -1.60 0.12
C THR A 313 -16.27 -2.79 -0.33
N ASN A 314 -16.74 -3.58 0.65
CA ASN A 314 -17.78 -4.62 0.48
C ASN A 314 -19.09 -4.13 -0.18
N ASP A 315 -19.30 -2.81 -0.33
CA ASP A 315 -20.46 -2.19 -0.99
C ASP A 315 -20.15 -1.67 -2.41
N ASP A 316 -18.99 -2.01 -2.99
CA ASP A 316 -18.43 -1.50 -4.25
C ASP A 316 -18.12 0.01 -4.25
N GLU A 317 -17.89 0.62 -3.09
CA GLU A 317 -17.43 2.02 -3.01
C GLU A 317 -15.90 2.07 -3.08
N LEU A 318 -15.34 2.95 -3.90
CA LEU A 318 -13.89 3.10 -4.05
C LEU A 318 -13.33 4.05 -3.00
N VAL A 319 -12.27 3.62 -2.33
CA VAL A 319 -11.43 4.45 -1.47
C VAL A 319 -10.10 4.72 -2.19
N LEU A 320 -9.64 5.96 -2.12
CA LEU A 320 -8.31 6.38 -2.60
C LEU A 320 -7.53 6.96 -1.42
N GLY A 321 -6.28 6.55 -1.27
CA GLY A 321 -5.35 7.04 -0.26
C GLY A 321 -4.06 7.57 -0.87
N GLY A 322 -3.39 8.48 -0.16
CA GLY A 322 -2.16 9.09 -0.62
C GLY A 322 -1.79 10.34 0.17
N PHE A 323 -1.14 11.29 -0.50
CA PHE A 323 -0.73 12.55 0.09
C PHE A 323 -0.89 13.71 -0.88
N CYS A 324 -0.84 14.94 -0.38
CA CYS A 324 -0.89 16.14 -1.21
C CYS A 324 0.14 17.18 -0.77
N TRP A 325 0.69 17.93 -1.73
CA TRP A 325 1.67 19.00 -1.51
C TRP A 325 0.99 20.37 -1.46
N SER A 326 1.06 21.06 -0.31
CA SER A 326 1.13 22.53 -0.13
C SER A 326 0.63 22.92 1.28
N PRO A 327 1.34 23.72 2.10
CA PRO A 327 2.74 24.11 1.98
C PRO A 327 3.72 22.98 2.38
N LEU A 328 3.18 21.93 2.99
CA LEU A 328 3.85 20.69 3.43
C LEU A 328 3.15 19.50 2.73
N ARG A 329 3.57 18.27 3.02
CA ARG A 329 2.77 17.08 2.70
C ARG A 329 1.75 16.79 3.78
N GLY A 330 0.46 16.92 3.46
CA GLY A 330 -0.64 16.39 4.26
C GLY A 330 -1.17 15.08 3.70
N VAL A 331 -1.90 14.31 4.52
CA VAL A 331 -2.61 13.12 4.05
C VAL A 331 -3.74 13.53 3.10
N PHE A 332 -3.88 12.78 2.01
CA PHE A 332 -5.00 12.84 1.08
C PHE A 332 -5.81 11.55 1.17
N SER A 333 -7.12 11.66 1.33
CA SER A 333 -8.03 10.52 1.20
C SER A 333 -9.36 10.92 0.58
N MET A 334 -9.96 10.01 -0.17
CA MET A 334 -11.19 10.26 -0.93
C MET A 334 -12.04 9.00 -1.01
N LYS A 335 -13.37 9.16 -0.97
CA LYS A 335 -14.31 8.05 -1.18
C LYS A 335 -15.36 8.37 -2.22
N ILE A 336 -15.58 7.44 -3.14
CA ILE A 336 -16.48 7.56 -4.29
C ILE A 336 -17.47 6.38 -4.26
N ASP A 337 -18.76 6.66 -4.37
CA ASP A 337 -19.80 5.63 -4.44
C ASP A 337 -19.77 4.87 -5.78
N LYS A 338 -20.41 3.71 -5.85
CA LYS A 338 -20.46 2.90 -7.08
C LYS A 338 -21.14 3.56 -8.29
N ASN A 339 -21.78 4.70 -8.12
CA ASN A 339 -22.39 5.53 -9.18
C ASN A 339 -21.47 6.69 -9.62
N GLY A 340 -20.28 6.82 -9.04
CA GLY A 340 -19.32 7.90 -9.29
C GLY A 340 -19.54 9.15 -8.43
N ALA A 341 -20.48 9.16 -7.49
CA ALA A 341 -20.68 10.31 -6.61
C ALA A 341 -19.58 10.38 -5.55
N ILE A 342 -18.99 11.56 -5.37
CA ILE A 342 -18.02 11.79 -4.30
C ILE A 342 -18.77 11.83 -2.96
N ASN A 343 -18.50 10.86 -2.08
CA ASN A 343 -19.09 10.81 -0.74
C ASN A 343 -18.41 11.82 0.19
N TRP A 344 -17.07 11.80 0.22
CA TRP A 344 -16.24 12.73 0.98
C TRP A 344 -14.84 12.84 0.37
N VAL A 345 -14.15 13.95 0.67
CA VAL A 345 -12.73 14.15 0.38
C VAL A 345 -12.09 14.82 1.58
N ASN A 346 -10.89 14.36 1.91
CA ASN A 346 -9.99 14.94 2.88
C ASN A 346 -8.74 15.39 2.14
N GLU A 347 -8.53 16.71 2.06
CA GLU A 347 -7.29 17.30 1.58
C GLU A 347 -6.43 17.73 2.76
N ASN A 348 -5.11 17.61 2.57
CA ASN A 348 -4.10 18.25 3.40
C ASN A 348 -4.26 18.01 4.91
N GLN A 349 -4.65 16.79 5.29
CA GLN A 349 -4.78 16.43 6.69
C GLN A 349 -3.40 16.28 7.31
N LEU A 350 -2.96 17.37 7.95
CA LEU A 350 -1.84 17.41 8.88
C LEU A 350 -2.30 16.78 10.20
N LEU A 351 -1.97 15.51 10.39
CA LEU A 351 -2.42 14.72 11.53
C LEU A 351 -1.63 15.06 12.80
N LEU A 352 -0.33 15.31 12.65
CA LEU A 352 0.64 15.49 13.73
C LEU A 352 1.42 16.82 13.60
N GLY A 353 0.71 17.91 13.27
CA GLY A 353 1.29 19.26 13.17
C GLY A 353 1.90 19.61 11.81
N ASP A 354 2.72 20.66 11.78
CA ASP A 354 3.30 21.28 10.57
C ASP A 354 4.49 20.47 9.98
N ASP A 355 4.31 19.16 9.79
CA ASP A 355 5.34 18.18 9.40
C ASP A 355 4.92 17.31 8.18
N ASP A 356 5.85 16.59 7.56
CA ASP A 356 5.67 16.00 6.20
C ASP A 356 5.10 14.57 6.25
N HIS A 357 3.81 14.41 5.95
CA HIS A 357 3.10 13.12 5.98
C HIS A 357 3.11 12.40 4.62
N THR A 358 3.19 11.07 4.61
CA THR A 358 3.07 10.25 3.40
C THR A 358 2.29 8.96 3.69
N ILE A 359 1.32 8.63 2.84
CA ILE A 359 0.67 7.30 2.77
C ILE A 359 1.26 6.52 1.59
N ARG A 360 1.35 5.20 1.69
CA ARG A 360 1.82 4.29 0.63
C ARG A 360 0.88 3.15 0.28
N SER A 361 0.10 2.67 1.25
CA SER A 361 -0.80 1.53 1.13
C SER A 361 -2.04 1.80 1.98
N ILE A 362 -3.19 1.26 1.57
CA ILE A 362 -4.43 1.31 2.33
C ILE A 362 -5.08 -0.07 2.42
N ALA A 363 -5.81 -0.30 3.50
CA ALA A 363 -6.64 -1.49 3.67
C ALA A 363 -8.06 -1.10 4.09
N VAL A 364 -9.05 -1.92 3.75
CA VAL A 364 -10.45 -1.70 4.10
C VAL A 364 -10.94 -2.84 4.99
N HIS A 365 -11.57 -2.48 6.10
CA HIS A 365 -12.19 -3.42 7.05
C HIS A 365 -13.55 -3.89 6.53
N ASP A 366 -14.00 -5.06 7.02
CA ASP A 366 -15.29 -5.66 6.65
C ASP A 366 -16.50 -4.74 6.95
N ASP A 367 -16.37 -3.85 7.93
CA ASP A 367 -17.38 -2.84 8.34
C ASP A 367 -17.33 -1.51 7.56
N GLY A 368 -16.34 -1.36 6.68
CA GLY A 368 -16.08 -0.18 5.86
C GLY A 368 -15.17 0.88 6.47
N ARG A 369 -14.58 0.67 7.68
CA ARG A 369 -13.41 1.45 8.13
C ARG A 369 -12.26 1.29 7.14
N ILE A 370 -11.36 2.26 7.17
CA ILE A 370 -10.20 2.34 6.29
C ILE A 370 -8.97 2.50 7.17
N GLU A 371 -7.92 1.75 6.89
CA GLU A 371 -6.60 1.90 7.48
C GLU A 371 -5.62 2.43 6.43
N MET A 372 -4.71 3.31 6.80
CA MET A 372 -3.72 3.89 5.89
C MET A 372 -2.33 3.92 6.53
N ALA A 373 -1.32 3.37 5.85
CA ALA A 373 0.04 3.34 6.38
C ALA A 373 1.07 4.03 5.47
N GLY A 374 2.13 4.55 6.09
CA GLY A 374 3.27 5.12 5.39
C GLY A 374 4.33 5.69 6.33
N SER A 375 4.50 7.00 6.35
CA SER A 375 5.49 7.66 7.22
C SER A 375 5.16 9.11 7.52
N TYR A 376 5.58 9.53 8.70
CA TYR A 376 5.56 10.90 9.20
C TYR A 376 7.01 11.39 9.33
N ASN A 377 7.34 12.55 8.76
CA ASN A 377 8.69 13.12 8.78
C ASN A 377 8.70 14.34 9.69
N GLN A 378 9.45 14.27 10.79
CA GLN A 378 9.53 15.34 11.79
C GLN A 378 10.85 16.11 11.68
N LEU A 379 10.77 17.45 11.74
CA LEU A 379 11.96 18.30 11.79
C LEU A 379 12.51 18.43 13.23
N THR A 380 13.60 17.72 13.52
CA THR A 380 14.30 17.75 14.81
C THR A 380 15.54 18.67 14.78
N ASP A 381 16.14 18.96 15.94
CA ASP A 381 17.38 19.74 16.04
C ASP A 381 18.60 19.05 15.38
N ASP A 382 18.57 17.72 15.24
CA ASP A 382 19.66 16.91 14.65
C ASP A 382 19.40 16.52 13.18
N GLY A 383 18.15 16.56 12.69
CA GLY A 383 17.85 16.26 11.28
C GLY A 383 16.35 16.20 10.93
N ASN A 384 16.05 15.63 9.76
CA ASN A 384 14.70 15.19 9.43
C ASN A 384 14.57 13.73 9.89
N ASP A 385 13.91 13.51 11.01
CA ASP A 385 13.57 12.18 11.47
C ASP A 385 12.36 11.64 10.68
N ARG A 386 12.20 10.32 10.58
CA ARG A 386 11.11 9.71 9.82
C ARG A 386 10.58 8.47 10.51
N MET A 387 9.40 8.64 11.12
CA MET A 387 8.67 7.63 11.86
C MET A 387 7.82 6.77 10.92
N GLN A 388 7.50 5.54 11.37
CA GLN A 388 6.37 4.80 10.81
C GLN A 388 5.05 5.47 11.21
N LEU A 389 4.06 5.40 10.32
CA LEU A 389 2.72 5.98 10.50
C LEU A 389 1.65 4.96 10.09
N SER A 390 0.61 4.85 10.90
CA SER A 390 -0.68 4.21 10.63
C SER A 390 -1.83 5.16 11.03
N VAL A 391 -2.96 5.08 10.34
CA VAL A 391 -4.09 6.00 10.47
C VAL A 391 -5.39 5.25 10.24
N THR A 392 -6.15 5.00 11.32
CA THR A 392 -7.48 4.39 11.21
C THR A 392 -8.53 5.47 10.99
N MET A 393 -9.42 5.24 10.02
CA MET A 393 -10.50 6.13 9.65
C MET A 393 -11.86 5.41 9.67
N SER A 394 -12.87 6.12 10.18
CA SER A 394 -14.26 5.77 9.98
C SER A 394 -14.64 5.80 8.49
N LYS A 395 -15.59 4.94 8.08
CA LYS A 395 -16.15 4.87 6.72
C LYS A 395 -16.72 6.19 6.18
N ASP A 396 -17.06 7.10 7.09
CA ASP A 396 -17.61 8.43 6.86
C ASP A 396 -16.52 9.52 6.70
N GLY A 397 -15.24 9.13 6.69
CA GLY A 397 -14.10 10.00 6.37
C GLY A 397 -13.45 10.72 7.56
N ASN A 398 -13.90 10.47 8.79
CA ASN A 398 -13.27 11.01 9.99
C ASN A 398 -12.13 10.07 10.45
N VAL A 399 -10.96 10.61 10.73
CA VAL A 399 -9.88 9.91 11.44
C VAL A 399 -10.38 9.52 12.83
N THR A 400 -10.11 8.29 13.24
CA THR A 400 -10.51 7.71 14.54
C THR A 400 -9.32 7.29 15.40
N ASP A 401 -8.19 6.94 14.79
CA ASP A 401 -6.93 6.65 15.50
C ASP A 401 -5.71 7.03 14.64
N ILE A 402 -4.58 7.32 15.29
CA ILE A 402 -3.28 7.65 14.67
C ILE A 402 -2.18 6.99 15.49
N SER A 403 -1.46 6.03 14.89
CA SER A 403 -0.34 5.35 15.52
C SER A 403 0.97 5.73 14.83
N THR A 404 1.94 6.21 15.61
CA THR A 404 3.33 6.41 15.21
C THR A 404 4.24 5.40 15.87
N TRP A 405 5.42 5.17 15.29
CA TRP A 405 6.49 4.42 15.94
C TRP A 405 7.86 4.81 15.38
N ASN A 406 8.85 4.88 16.27
CA ASN A 406 10.19 5.42 15.99
C ASN A 406 11.22 4.85 17.00
N PRO A 407 11.85 3.69 16.74
CA PRO A 407 12.72 3.01 17.71
C PRO A 407 14.11 3.65 17.85
N SER A 408 14.50 4.52 16.91
CA SER A 408 15.58 5.49 17.05
C SER A 408 15.37 6.64 16.06
N ALA A 409 16.06 7.77 16.25
CA ALA A 409 15.93 8.96 15.40
C ALA A 409 16.68 8.83 14.05
N ASP A 410 16.39 7.77 13.31
CA ASP A 410 16.95 7.42 12.00
C ASP A 410 15.79 6.91 11.11
N ALA A 411 15.86 7.12 9.79
CA ALA A 411 14.67 7.05 8.93
C ALA A 411 14.05 5.65 8.70
N ASP A 412 12.94 5.38 9.40
CA ASP A 412 12.03 4.26 9.18
C ASP A 412 11.08 4.49 7.99
N SER A 413 10.32 3.46 7.59
CA SER A 413 9.05 3.66 6.89
C SER A 413 8.17 2.41 6.83
N ASN A 414 6.84 2.55 6.94
CA ASN A 414 5.90 1.54 6.41
C ASN A 414 5.89 1.58 4.87
N ASN A 415 5.75 0.42 4.26
CA ASN A 415 5.59 0.18 2.83
C ASN A 415 4.19 -0.37 2.50
N ASP A 416 3.63 -1.20 3.37
CA ASP A 416 2.34 -1.87 3.16
C ASP A 416 1.54 -2.00 4.47
N VAL A 417 0.22 -2.11 4.36
CA VAL A 417 -0.72 -2.40 5.47
C VAL A 417 -1.80 -3.37 5.03
N VAL A 418 -2.15 -4.31 5.91
CA VAL A 418 -3.24 -5.27 5.66
C VAL A 418 -4.07 -5.48 6.92
N VAL A 419 -5.37 -5.75 6.72
CA VAL A 419 -6.28 -6.23 7.76
C VAL A 419 -6.46 -7.74 7.57
N ASP A 420 -6.38 -8.52 8.65
CA ASP A 420 -6.60 -9.97 8.60
C ASP A 420 -8.07 -10.38 8.85
N SER A 421 -8.37 -11.67 8.73
CA SER A 421 -9.72 -12.23 8.94
C SER A 421 -10.17 -12.25 10.41
N GLN A 422 -9.42 -11.62 11.31
CA GLN A 422 -9.74 -11.36 12.71
C GLN A 422 -9.83 -9.84 13.02
N ASP A 423 -9.91 -9.00 11.97
CA ASP A 423 -9.91 -7.53 12.01
C ASP A 423 -8.61 -6.91 12.55
N GLN A 424 -7.52 -7.69 12.61
CA GLN A 424 -6.24 -7.22 13.12
C GLN A 424 -5.46 -6.47 12.02
N ILE A 425 -4.96 -5.29 12.36
CA ILE A 425 -4.17 -4.42 11.48
C ILE A 425 -2.68 -4.80 11.59
N TYR A 426 -2.02 -5.01 10.46
CA TYR A 426 -0.56 -5.16 10.41
C TYR A 426 0.04 -4.20 9.39
N THR A 427 1.13 -3.51 9.76
CA THR A 427 1.99 -2.77 8.83
C THR A 427 3.31 -3.50 8.62
N CYS A 428 3.96 -3.30 7.48
CA CYS A 428 5.35 -3.75 7.29
C CYS A 428 6.21 -2.72 6.56
N GLY A 429 7.53 -2.82 6.74
CA GLY A 429 8.46 -1.90 6.13
C GLY A 429 9.92 -2.13 6.50
N GLN A 430 10.60 -1.04 6.82
CA GLN A 430 11.93 -1.04 7.44
C GLN A 430 11.95 -0.17 8.69
N ALA A 431 12.84 -0.53 9.61
CA ALA A 431 13.13 0.19 10.84
C ALA A 431 14.65 0.33 11.06
N ASN A 432 15.11 1.39 11.72
CA ASN A 432 16.45 1.44 12.32
C ASN A 432 16.34 1.44 13.85
N THR A 433 16.56 0.28 14.45
CA THR A 433 16.49 0.05 15.90
C THR A 433 17.81 0.32 16.62
N THR A 434 18.86 0.74 15.89
CA THR A 434 20.24 0.77 16.37
C THR A 434 20.80 2.17 16.60
N GLY A 435 20.18 3.21 16.01
CA GLY A 435 20.77 4.55 15.91
C GLY A 435 22.08 4.58 15.10
N VAL A 436 22.30 3.59 14.23
CA VAL A 436 23.46 3.50 13.33
C VAL A 436 22.96 3.67 11.91
N ALA A 437 22.99 4.91 11.42
CA ALA A 437 22.59 5.28 10.06
C ALA A 437 22.97 4.22 9.00
N PHE A 438 21.97 3.84 8.19
CA PHE A 438 22.00 2.80 7.16
C PHE A 438 22.03 1.33 7.65
N GLN A 439 21.88 1.06 8.96
CA GLN A 439 21.51 -0.26 9.46
C GLN A 439 19.98 -0.35 9.60
N PHE A 440 19.36 -1.18 8.76
CA PHE A 440 17.91 -1.34 8.70
C PHE A 440 17.52 -2.80 8.91
N GLU A 441 16.45 -3.00 9.69
CA GLU A 441 15.78 -4.27 9.95
C GLU A 441 14.40 -4.25 9.28
N GLY A 442 13.97 -5.41 8.76
CA GLY A 442 12.64 -5.56 8.19
C GLY A 442 11.63 -5.66 9.33
N SER A 443 10.76 -4.66 9.44
CA SER A 443 9.74 -4.58 10.48
C SER A 443 8.40 -5.12 9.99
N VAL A 444 7.71 -5.88 10.84
CA VAL A 444 6.27 -6.15 10.75
C VAL A 444 5.67 -5.81 12.10
N MET A 445 4.63 -5.00 12.13
CA MET A 445 4.02 -4.49 13.36
C MET A 445 2.53 -4.78 13.35
N ARG A 446 1.97 -5.23 14.46
CA ARG A 446 0.52 -5.28 14.66
C ARG A 446 0.09 -4.01 15.38
N ILE A 447 -0.74 -3.20 14.73
CA ILE A 447 -1.25 -1.97 15.33
C ILE A 447 -2.34 -2.36 16.33
N ASN A 448 -2.15 -2.05 17.62
CA ASN A 448 -3.19 -2.27 18.60
C ASN A 448 -4.19 -1.12 18.56
N SER A 449 -5.23 -1.24 17.73
CA SER A 449 -6.36 -0.32 17.62
C SER A 449 -7.22 -0.21 18.89
N CYS A 450 -6.77 -0.80 20.00
CA CYS A 450 -7.37 -0.73 21.31
C CYS A 450 -6.39 -0.13 22.34
N PRO A 451 -6.32 1.21 22.48
CA PRO A 451 -5.50 1.85 23.52
C PRO A 451 -5.83 1.37 24.95
N ALA A 452 -7.05 0.88 25.18
CA ALA A 452 -7.45 0.29 26.46
C ALA A 452 -6.88 -1.11 26.75
N ASP A 453 -6.36 -1.82 25.75
CA ASP A 453 -5.61 -3.08 25.90
C ASP A 453 -4.14 -2.78 26.19
N VAL A 454 -3.91 -2.29 27.41
CA VAL A 454 -2.57 -1.95 27.94
C VAL A 454 -1.69 -3.20 28.09
N SER A 455 -2.27 -4.41 28.08
CA SER A 455 -1.54 -5.68 28.14
C SER A 455 -1.09 -6.21 26.78
N GLY A 456 -1.75 -5.81 25.68
CA GLY A 456 -1.50 -6.31 24.33
C GLY A 456 -2.01 -7.74 24.11
N ASP A 457 -3.01 -8.19 24.89
CA ASP A 457 -3.59 -9.55 24.82
C ASP A 457 -4.92 -9.63 24.03
N ASP A 458 -5.32 -8.51 23.41
CA ASP A 458 -6.54 -8.29 22.63
C ASP A 458 -7.83 -8.22 23.47
N ASN A 459 -7.73 -8.22 24.81
CA ASN A 459 -8.89 -8.22 25.71
C ASN A 459 -8.75 -7.19 26.84
N VAL A 460 -9.47 -6.07 26.73
CA VAL A 460 -9.58 -5.07 27.82
C VAL A 460 -10.23 -5.71 29.06
N THR A 461 -9.42 -5.98 30.07
CA THR A 461 -9.77 -6.78 31.25
C THR A 461 -9.23 -6.15 32.54
N VAL A 462 -9.24 -6.92 33.62
CA VAL A 462 -8.58 -6.56 34.88
C VAL A 462 -7.05 -6.56 34.77
N THR A 463 -6.46 -7.17 33.73
CA THR A 463 -5.01 -7.14 33.50
C THR A 463 -4.56 -5.71 33.17
N ASP A 464 -5.23 -5.10 32.21
CA ASP A 464 -4.95 -3.77 31.65
C ASP A 464 -5.18 -2.68 32.69
N LEU A 465 -6.31 -2.78 33.40
CA LEU A 465 -6.60 -1.92 34.55
C LEU A 465 -5.51 -2.02 35.62
N LEU A 466 -4.95 -3.21 35.89
CA LEU A 466 -3.86 -3.38 36.86
C LEU A 466 -2.50 -2.91 36.32
N MET A 467 -2.28 -2.93 35.00
CA MET A 467 -1.06 -2.42 34.37
C MET A 467 -1.04 -0.89 34.33
N MET A 468 -2.11 -0.24 33.86
CA MET A 468 -2.23 1.22 33.93
C MET A 468 -2.27 1.71 35.39
N LEU A 469 -2.94 1.01 36.32
CA LEU A 469 -2.88 1.36 37.75
C LEU A 469 -1.50 1.18 38.38
N ALA A 470 -0.57 0.45 37.74
CA ALA A 470 0.84 0.40 38.17
C ALA A 470 1.65 1.62 37.68
N ALA A 471 1.20 2.29 36.61
CA ALA A 471 1.74 3.55 36.09
C ALA A 471 1.01 4.80 36.62
N TYR A 472 -0.06 4.65 37.40
CA TYR A 472 -0.90 5.75 37.86
C TYR A 472 -0.10 6.88 38.55
N GLY A 473 -0.22 8.09 38.03
CA GLY A 473 0.51 9.28 38.50
C GLY A 473 1.92 9.43 37.94
N THR A 474 2.24 8.77 36.82
CA THR A 474 3.49 8.98 36.05
C THR A 474 3.19 9.45 34.62
N ASP A 475 4.27 9.74 33.89
CA ASP A 475 4.36 10.19 32.50
C ASP A 475 4.61 9.01 31.53
N HIS A 476 4.01 7.85 31.79
CA HIS A 476 4.29 6.61 31.05
C HIS A 476 3.37 6.48 29.83
N SER A 477 3.84 6.93 28.66
CA SER A 477 3.15 6.92 27.35
C SER A 477 2.20 5.73 27.15
N GLY A 478 2.69 4.50 27.21
CA GLY A 478 1.90 3.27 27.02
C GLY A 478 0.84 2.95 28.09
N ALA A 479 0.48 3.91 28.95
CA ALA A 479 -0.63 3.87 29.90
C ALA A 479 -1.37 5.22 30.02
N ASP A 480 -0.90 6.26 29.32
CA ASP A 480 -1.55 7.57 29.14
C ASP A 480 -2.39 7.49 27.88
N LEU A 481 -3.68 7.20 28.06
CA LEU A 481 -4.60 6.80 26.99
C LEU A 481 -5.35 8.01 26.41
N ASN A 482 -5.33 9.15 27.10
CA ASN A 482 -5.84 10.42 26.57
C ASN A 482 -4.75 11.33 25.98
N ASN A 483 -3.47 10.99 26.18
CA ASN A 483 -2.28 11.75 25.78
C ASN A 483 -2.21 13.18 26.37
N ASP A 484 -2.67 13.38 27.63
CA ASP A 484 -2.56 14.67 28.34
C ASP A 484 -1.24 14.86 29.11
N GLY A 485 -0.42 13.81 29.20
CA GLY A 485 0.93 13.80 29.76
C GLY A 485 1.00 13.22 31.18
N MET A 486 -0.07 12.61 31.69
CA MET A 486 -0.21 12.10 33.05
C MET A 486 -1.21 10.95 33.12
N VAL A 487 -0.77 9.75 33.52
CA VAL A 487 -1.66 8.62 33.81
C VAL A 487 -2.56 8.94 35.02
N ASP A 488 -3.85 9.12 34.78
CA ASP A 488 -4.84 9.79 35.63
C ASP A 488 -6.15 8.97 35.73
N VAL A 489 -7.18 9.49 36.40
CA VAL A 489 -8.53 8.88 36.42
C VAL A 489 -9.22 8.91 35.05
N SER A 490 -8.74 9.74 34.11
CA SER A 490 -9.21 9.83 32.74
C SER A 490 -8.93 8.53 31.96
N ASP A 491 -7.75 7.96 32.11
CA ASP A 491 -7.33 6.69 31.48
C ASP A 491 -8.05 5.50 32.11
N VAL A 492 -8.28 5.56 33.42
CA VAL A 492 -9.15 4.60 34.13
C VAL A 492 -10.55 4.57 33.50
N LEU A 493 -11.09 5.70 33.05
CA LEU A 493 -12.38 5.75 32.37
C LEU A 493 -12.30 5.17 30.95
N ILE A 494 -11.22 5.42 30.20
CA ILE A 494 -11.02 4.84 28.86
C ILE A 494 -10.96 3.31 28.92
N ILE A 495 -10.28 2.72 29.92
CA ILE A 495 -10.29 1.26 30.14
C ILE A 495 -11.68 0.74 30.54
N LEU A 496 -12.42 1.49 31.36
CA LEU A 496 -13.76 1.07 31.82
C LEU A 496 -14.85 1.19 30.74
N ASP A 497 -14.76 2.17 29.85
CA ASP A 497 -15.71 2.35 28.75
C ASP A 497 -15.48 1.30 27.62
N ASN A 498 -14.25 0.79 27.46
CA ASN A 498 -13.90 -0.30 26.53
C ASN A 498 -13.90 -1.71 27.19
N TRP A 499 -14.53 -1.89 28.35
CA TRP A 499 -14.38 -3.13 29.12
C TRP A 499 -14.95 -4.36 28.41
N ASN A 500 -14.16 -5.45 28.37
CA ASN A 500 -14.31 -6.65 27.52
C ASN A 500 -13.96 -6.45 26.02
N GLY A 501 -13.21 -5.41 25.65
CA GLY A 501 -12.65 -5.21 24.31
C GLY A 501 -13.08 -3.87 23.67
N CYS A 502 -12.20 -3.26 22.87
CA CYS A 502 -12.53 -2.05 22.12
C CYS A 502 -13.46 -2.35 20.95
N THR A 503 -14.76 -2.41 21.21
CA THR A 503 -15.79 -2.45 20.17
C THR A 503 -16.27 -1.04 19.83
N ALA A 504 -15.99 -0.58 18.60
CA ALA A 504 -16.67 0.53 17.96
C ALA A 504 -17.95 0.05 17.22
#